data_AF-A0A2D4I2N6-F1
#
_entry.id   AF-A0A2D4I2N6-F1
#
_cell.length_a   1.000
_cell.length_b   1.000
_cell.length_c   1.000
_cell.angle_alpha   90.00
_cell.angle_beta   90.00
_cell.angle_gamma   90.00
#
_symmetry.space_group_name_H-M   'P 1'
#
loop_
_entity.id
_entity.type
_entity.pdbx_description
1 polymer ?
#
loop_
_entity_poly.entity_id
_entity_poly.type
_entity_poly.pdbx_seq_one_letter_code
_entity_poly.pdbx_strand_id
1 'polypeptide(L)'
;VRPPGHHADPSTAMGFCFFNSVAIAARQLQQKGKIGKILIVDWDVHHGNGTQQVFYRDPNVLYLSLHRYDDGNFFPGSGAADEVGSGAGEGFTVNVAWTGGLEPPMGDPEYLAAFRTVVMPIAQEFSPDVVLVSAGFDAADGHPPPLGGYKVSAKCFGYMTRQLMNVAGGALVLALEGGHDLTAICDASEACVSALLGNELEPLPEEILQQKPSTNAVHSLESVIKVQSRYWSSVRRYAPTVGYSVLEAQRHDVEEVETVTALASLSVMAEKKRQEEPMEEEPMNQ
;
A
#
# COMPACT_ATOMS: atom_id res chain seq x y z
N VAL A 1 -17.11 -8.44 10.60
CA VAL A 1 -17.85 -7.75 11.68
C VAL A 1 -18.85 -6.78 11.05
N ARG A 2 -19.88 -6.32 11.76
CA ARG A 2 -20.80 -5.26 11.29
C ARG A 2 -21.47 -4.53 12.48
N PRO A 3 -21.91 -3.26 12.36
CA PRO A 3 -21.74 -2.34 11.22
C PRO A 3 -20.25 -1.98 10.96
N PRO A 4 -19.92 -1.32 9.82
CA PRO A 4 -18.58 -0.78 9.59
C PRO A 4 -18.23 0.32 10.61
N GLY A 5 -16.98 0.77 10.61
CA GLY A 5 -16.44 1.73 11.55
C GLY A 5 -15.57 2.86 10.96
N HIS A 6 -14.94 2.69 9.81
CA HIS A 6 -13.86 3.59 9.35
C HIS A 6 -14.29 5.05 9.07
N HIS A 7 -15.59 5.33 8.89
CA HIS A 7 -16.11 6.69 8.74
C HIS A 7 -16.47 7.40 10.05
N ALA A 8 -16.52 6.69 11.18
CA ALA A 8 -16.88 7.28 12.46
C ALA A 8 -15.68 8.04 13.07
N ASP A 9 -15.86 9.33 13.32
CA ASP A 9 -14.88 10.18 14.01
C ASP A 9 -15.21 10.27 15.53
N PRO A 10 -14.37 10.92 16.37
CA PRO A 10 -14.59 11.00 17.82
C PRO A 10 -15.95 11.59 18.26
N SER A 11 -16.62 12.33 17.38
CA SER A 11 -17.84 13.09 17.64
C SER A 11 -18.98 12.86 16.63
N THR A 12 -18.73 12.15 15.53
CA THR A 12 -19.69 11.99 14.42
C THR A 12 -19.82 10.55 13.96
N ALA A 13 -21.06 10.05 13.92
CA ALA A 13 -21.41 8.82 13.21
C ALA A 13 -21.89 9.17 11.79
N MET A 14 -21.36 8.50 10.76
CA MET A 14 -21.73 8.71 9.36
C MET A 14 -21.38 7.48 8.51
N GLY A 15 -21.88 7.39 7.28
CA GLY A 15 -21.54 6.29 6.36
C GLY A 15 -21.80 4.91 6.97
N PHE A 16 -22.93 4.75 7.67
CA PHE A 16 -23.29 3.54 8.44
C PHE A 16 -22.37 3.19 9.64
N CYS A 17 -21.35 3.99 9.90
CA CYS A 17 -20.37 3.78 10.97
C CYS A 17 -20.77 4.54 12.24
N PHE A 18 -20.80 3.85 13.38
CA PHE A 18 -21.08 4.44 14.70
C PHE A 18 -19.85 4.48 15.60
N PHE A 19 -19.01 3.44 15.54
CA PHE A 19 -17.77 3.34 16.29
C PHE A 19 -16.68 2.79 15.38
N ASN A 20 -15.51 3.43 15.40
CA ASN A 20 -14.39 3.02 14.56
C ASN A 20 -13.64 1.84 15.19
N SER A 21 -14.05 0.62 14.86
CA SER A 21 -13.52 -0.62 15.42
C SER A 21 -12.00 -0.74 15.28
N VAL A 22 -11.47 -0.45 14.09
CA VAL A 22 -10.03 -0.53 13.80
C VAL A 22 -9.25 0.53 14.58
N ALA A 23 -9.73 1.78 14.60
CA ALA A 23 -9.07 2.84 15.37
C ALA A 23 -9.10 2.58 16.89
N ILE A 24 -10.20 2.04 17.41
CA ILE A 24 -10.30 1.63 18.81
C ILE A 24 -9.30 0.51 19.10
N ALA A 25 -9.17 -0.49 18.24
CA ALA A 25 -8.17 -1.55 18.39
C ALA A 25 -6.75 -0.99 18.43
N ALA A 26 -6.39 -0.10 17.49
CA ALA A 26 -5.09 0.56 17.46
C ALA A 26 -4.80 1.36 18.75
N ARG A 27 -5.76 2.17 19.23
CA ARG A 27 -5.62 2.93 20.48
C ARG A 27 -5.45 2.00 21.70
N GLN A 28 -6.18 0.88 21.73
CA GLN A 28 -6.05 -0.12 22.79
C GLN A 28 -4.67 -0.79 22.79
N LEU A 29 -4.08 -1.03 21.61
CA LEU A 29 -2.73 -1.59 21.49
C LEU A 29 -1.66 -0.60 21.99
N GLN A 30 -1.77 0.67 21.62
CA GLN A 30 -0.88 1.74 22.13
C GLN A 30 -0.98 1.86 23.66
N GLN A 31 -2.19 1.91 24.21
CA GLN A 31 -2.41 2.08 25.66
C GLN A 31 -1.86 0.91 26.50
N LYS A 32 -1.85 -0.30 25.95
CA LYS A 32 -1.27 -1.48 26.63
C LYS A 32 0.27 -1.49 26.60
N GLY A 33 0.90 -0.56 25.88
CA GLY A 33 2.34 -0.28 25.92
C GLY A 33 3.24 -1.35 25.30
N LYS A 34 2.69 -2.29 24.52
CA LYS A 34 3.44 -3.40 23.91
C LYS A 34 3.80 -3.19 22.44
N ILE A 35 3.23 -2.17 21.80
CA ILE A 35 3.34 -1.92 20.36
C ILE A 35 3.68 -0.44 20.16
N GLY A 36 4.78 -0.19 19.45
CA GLY A 36 5.32 1.14 19.20
C GLY A 36 4.92 1.71 17.83
N LYS A 37 4.72 0.87 16.82
CA LYS A 37 4.33 1.29 15.46
C LYS A 37 3.20 0.42 14.90
N ILE A 38 2.10 1.05 14.52
CA ILE A 38 0.92 0.39 13.95
C ILE A 38 0.73 0.86 12.52
N LEU A 39 0.61 -0.08 11.57
CA LEU A 39 0.17 0.22 10.22
C LEU A 39 -1.32 -0.07 10.12
N ILE A 40 -2.10 0.90 9.64
CA ILE A 40 -3.49 0.71 9.24
C ILE A 40 -3.57 0.85 7.72
N VAL A 41 -3.92 -0.24 7.03
CA VAL A 41 -4.24 -0.21 5.59
C VAL A 41 -5.75 -0.23 5.42
N ASP A 42 -6.28 0.71 4.67
CA ASP A 42 -7.71 0.83 4.38
C ASP A 42 -7.93 0.69 2.88
N TRP A 43 -8.46 -0.46 2.48
CA TRP A 43 -8.71 -0.77 1.07
C TRP A 43 -10.19 -0.77 0.71
N ASP A 44 -11.05 -0.35 1.64
CA ASP A 44 -12.43 0.00 1.31
C ASP A 44 -12.43 1.07 0.19
N VAL A 45 -13.38 0.99 -0.74
CA VAL A 45 -13.37 1.91 -1.89
C VAL A 45 -13.60 3.36 -1.46
N HIS A 46 -14.13 3.58 -0.26
CA HIS A 46 -14.33 4.90 0.34
C HIS A 46 -13.20 5.26 1.30
N HIS A 47 -12.84 6.54 1.34
CA HIS A 47 -11.85 7.02 2.30
C HIS A 47 -12.35 6.85 3.74
N GLY A 48 -11.54 6.20 4.60
CA GLY A 48 -11.79 6.07 6.04
C GLY A 48 -11.47 7.35 6.82
N ASN A 49 -12.24 8.40 6.56
CA ASN A 49 -12.10 9.74 7.13
C ASN A 49 -12.02 9.75 8.67
N GLY A 50 -12.76 8.86 9.34
CA GLY A 50 -12.73 8.72 10.79
C GLY A 50 -11.38 8.21 11.29
N THR A 51 -10.84 7.18 10.63
CA THR A 51 -9.51 6.63 10.95
C THR A 51 -8.42 7.68 10.74
N GLN A 52 -8.45 8.36 9.59
CA GLN A 52 -7.52 9.46 9.31
C GLN A 52 -7.55 10.51 10.43
N GLN A 53 -8.73 11.00 10.79
CA GLN A 53 -8.87 12.04 11.81
C GLN A 53 -8.35 11.61 13.19
N VAL A 54 -8.56 10.35 13.59
CA VAL A 54 -8.09 9.84 14.89
C VAL A 54 -6.56 9.84 15.00
N PHE A 55 -5.85 9.59 13.90
CA PHE A 55 -4.38 9.42 13.89
C PHE A 55 -3.61 10.54 13.18
N TYR A 56 -4.28 11.58 12.67
CA TYR A 56 -3.69 12.62 11.82
C TYR A 56 -2.47 13.35 12.41
N ARG A 57 -2.26 13.29 13.73
CA ARG A 57 -1.14 13.91 14.46
C ARG A 57 -0.19 12.92 15.12
N ASP A 58 -0.40 11.62 14.93
CA ASP A 58 0.28 10.53 15.65
C ASP A 58 1.31 9.83 14.73
N PRO A 59 2.63 10.06 14.91
CA PRO A 59 3.65 9.41 14.08
C PRO A 59 3.81 7.91 14.34
N ASN A 60 3.19 7.38 15.40
CA ASN A 60 3.29 5.96 15.74
C ASN A 60 2.21 5.12 15.04
N VAL A 61 1.30 5.77 14.30
CA VAL A 61 0.28 5.09 13.49
C VAL A 61 0.37 5.61 12.06
N LEU A 62 0.80 4.75 11.14
CA LEU A 62 0.75 5.04 9.72
C LEU A 62 -0.63 4.64 9.18
N TYR A 63 -1.39 5.61 8.67
CA TYR A 63 -2.65 5.36 7.98
C TYR A 63 -2.43 5.44 6.46
N LEU A 64 -2.81 4.37 5.76
CA LEU A 64 -2.65 4.20 4.31
C LEU A 64 -4.01 3.82 3.71
N SER A 65 -4.63 4.71 2.92
CA SER A 65 -5.93 4.45 2.29
C SER A 65 -5.82 4.35 0.78
N LEU A 66 -6.52 3.39 0.16
CA LEU A 66 -6.71 3.27 -1.28
C LEU A 66 -8.19 3.44 -1.59
N HIS A 67 -8.58 4.58 -2.12
CA HIS A 67 -10.00 4.91 -2.26
C HIS A 67 -10.28 5.68 -3.55
N ARG A 68 -11.51 5.57 -4.01
CA ARG A 68 -12.04 6.39 -5.09
C ARG A 68 -12.22 7.81 -4.56
N TYR A 69 -11.51 8.76 -5.15
CA TYR A 69 -11.52 10.16 -4.73
C TYR A 69 -12.22 11.04 -5.76
N ASP A 70 -11.87 10.90 -7.04
CA ASP A 70 -12.43 11.68 -8.15
C ASP A 70 -12.49 13.18 -7.86
N ASP A 71 -11.36 13.75 -7.44
CA ASP A 71 -11.23 15.17 -7.05
C ASP A 71 -12.24 15.61 -5.97
N GLY A 72 -12.55 14.72 -5.02
CA GLY A 72 -13.48 14.96 -3.92
C GLY A 72 -14.96 14.77 -4.30
N ASN A 73 -15.26 14.25 -5.49
CA ASN A 73 -16.63 14.04 -5.96
C ASN A 73 -17.22 12.64 -5.65
N PHE A 74 -16.47 11.79 -4.94
CA PHE A 74 -16.96 10.50 -4.45
C PHE A 74 -17.05 10.51 -2.92
N PHE A 75 -18.04 9.81 -2.36
CA PHE A 75 -18.24 9.78 -0.90
C PHE A 75 -16.98 9.25 -0.19
N PRO A 76 -16.54 9.85 0.94
CA PRO A 76 -17.12 10.99 1.66
C PRO A 76 -16.63 12.38 1.20
N GLY A 77 -15.79 12.45 0.16
CA GLY A 77 -15.24 13.68 -0.41
C GLY A 77 -13.96 14.19 0.25
N SER A 78 -13.40 13.45 1.20
CA SER A 78 -12.10 13.72 1.84
C SER A 78 -11.05 12.70 1.39
N GLY A 79 -9.79 12.90 1.80
CA GLY A 79 -8.71 11.96 1.52
C GLY A 79 -7.87 12.39 0.31
N ALA A 80 -7.71 13.69 0.09
CA ALA A 80 -6.84 14.17 -0.98
C ALA A 80 -5.39 13.69 -0.79
N ALA A 81 -4.65 13.53 -1.88
CA ALA A 81 -3.27 13.04 -1.84
C ALA A 81 -2.30 13.96 -1.08
N ASP A 82 -2.64 15.24 -0.88
CA ASP A 82 -1.88 16.23 -0.12
C ASP A 82 -2.28 16.33 1.36
N GLU A 83 -3.28 15.56 1.81
CA GLU A 83 -3.60 15.36 3.23
C GLU A 83 -2.61 14.37 3.87
N VAL A 84 -1.47 14.89 4.34
CA VAL A 84 -0.32 14.05 4.78
C VAL A 84 -0.17 13.91 6.30
N GLY A 85 -1.14 14.40 7.08
CA GLY A 85 -1.02 14.51 8.54
C GLY A 85 -0.64 15.92 8.99
N SER A 86 -0.42 16.10 10.29
CA SER A 86 -0.03 17.41 10.84
C SER A 86 0.77 17.30 12.14
N GLY A 87 1.61 18.31 12.40
CA GLY A 87 2.48 18.31 13.56
C GLY A 87 3.45 17.13 13.52
N ALA A 88 3.51 16.34 14.60
CA ALA A 88 4.39 15.17 14.63
C ALA A 88 3.97 14.07 13.65
N GLY A 89 2.69 14.00 13.25
CA GLY A 89 2.16 12.99 12.33
C GLY A 89 2.30 13.35 10.84
N GLU A 90 2.97 14.46 10.49
CA GLU A 90 3.19 14.82 9.09
C GLU A 90 4.03 13.73 8.38
N GLY A 91 3.54 13.25 7.24
CA GLY A 91 4.08 12.11 6.49
C GLY A 91 3.47 10.75 6.86
N PHE A 92 2.71 10.63 7.96
CA PHE A 92 2.15 9.36 8.45
C PHE A 92 0.67 9.15 8.06
N THR A 93 0.15 10.00 7.18
CA THR A 93 -1.10 9.76 6.45
C THR A 93 -0.78 9.72 4.96
N VAL A 94 -1.21 8.64 4.30
CA VAL A 94 -0.96 8.42 2.88
C VAL A 94 -2.27 8.04 2.20
N ASN A 95 -2.73 8.94 1.34
CA ASN A 95 -3.94 8.74 0.56
C ASN A 95 -3.59 8.40 -0.89
N VAL A 96 -3.79 7.14 -1.27
CA VAL A 96 -3.86 6.72 -2.67
C VAL A 96 -5.24 7.07 -3.20
N ALA A 97 -5.38 8.34 -3.54
CA ALA A 97 -6.63 8.99 -3.96
C ALA A 97 -6.85 8.81 -5.47
N TRP A 98 -7.53 7.73 -5.86
CA TRP A 98 -7.79 7.44 -7.27
C TRP A 98 -8.67 8.52 -7.90
N THR A 99 -8.17 9.12 -8.98
CA THR A 99 -8.85 10.18 -9.72
C THR A 99 -8.90 9.85 -11.22
N GLY A 100 -9.98 10.26 -11.89
CA GLY A 100 -10.21 10.01 -13.31
C GLY A 100 -11.50 9.24 -13.61
N GLY A 101 -12.34 9.00 -12.60
CA GLY A 101 -13.65 8.38 -12.76
C GLY A 101 -13.56 6.88 -13.05
N LEU A 102 -14.45 6.43 -13.93
CA LEU A 102 -14.63 5.02 -14.30
C LEU A 102 -14.28 4.75 -15.77
N GLU A 103 -13.31 5.51 -16.31
CA GLU A 103 -12.87 5.41 -17.71
C GLU A 103 -11.35 5.14 -17.84
N PRO A 104 -10.92 3.86 -17.72
CA PRO A 104 -11.68 2.72 -17.25
C PRO A 104 -11.79 2.70 -15.71
N PRO A 105 -12.65 1.86 -15.12
CA PRO A 105 -12.64 1.61 -13.68
C PRO A 105 -11.30 1.02 -13.22
N MET A 106 -10.88 1.31 -12.00
CA MET A 106 -9.71 0.66 -11.40
C MET A 106 -10.01 -0.83 -11.16
N GLY A 107 -9.00 -1.68 -11.35
CA GLY A 107 -9.07 -3.11 -11.08
C GLY A 107 -7.74 -3.66 -10.55
N ASP A 108 -7.50 -4.95 -10.82
CA ASP A 108 -6.33 -5.66 -10.30
C ASP A 108 -4.99 -5.00 -10.68
N PRO A 109 -4.73 -4.61 -11.94
CA PRO A 109 -3.44 -4.01 -12.31
C PRO A 109 -3.14 -2.73 -11.54
N GLU A 110 -4.16 -1.90 -11.30
CA GLU A 110 -4.03 -0.63 -10.58
C GLU A 110 -3.75 -0.84 -9.10
N TYR A 111 -4.50 -1.72 -8.43
CA TYR A 111 -4.28 -2.02 -7.01
C TYR A 111 -2.93 -2.73 -6.79
N LEU A 112 -2.54 -3.64 -7.67
CA LEU A 112 -1.22 -4.29 -7.60
C LEU A 112 -0.09 -3.29 -7.84
N ALA A 113 -0.25 -2.34 -8.76
CA ALA A 113 0.72 -1.26 -8.97
C ALA A 113 0.80 -0.32 -7.75
N ALA A 114 -0.33 0.03 -7.12
CA ALA A 114 -0.34 0.80 -5.89
C ALA A 114 0.40 0.09 -4.75
N PHE A 115 0.17 -1.22 -4.60
CA PHE A 115 0.85 -2.03 -3.60
C PHE A 115 2.36 -2.06 -3.82
N ARG A 116 2.78 -2.30 -5.07
CA ARG A 116 4.18 -2.36 -5.47
C ARG A 116 4.92 -1.03 -5.28
N THR A 117 4.29 0.09 -5.60
CA THR A 117 4.98 1.39 -5.72
C THR A 117 4.77 2.35 -4.56
N VAL A 118 3.71 2.15 -3.75
CA VAL A 118 3.38 3.03 -2.63
C VAL A 118 3.19 2.23 -1.34
N VAL A 119 2.25 1.30 -1.28
CA VAL A 119 1.84 0.65 -0.01
C VAL A 119 2.99 -0.14 0.61
N MET A 120 3.56 -1.09 -0.13
CA MET A 120 4.62 -1.96 0.39
C MET A 120 5.94 -1.22 0.64
N PRO A 121 6.42 -0.34 -0.25
CA PRO A 121 7.63 0.45 0.04
C PRO A 121 7.52 1.27 1.33
N ILE A 122 6.42 2.00 1.51
CA ILE A 122 6.19 2.80 2.73
C ILE A 122 6.02 1.89 3.95
N ALA A 123 5.23 0.81 3.84
CA ALA A 123 5.04 -0.13 4.96
C ALA A 123 6.36 -0.78 5.42
N GLN A 124 7.25 -1.11 4.48
CA GLN A 124 8.57 -1.67 4.79
C GLN A 124 9.50 -0.63 5.44
N GLU A 125 9.54 0.60 4.93
CA GLU A 125 10.33 1.70 5.51
C GLU A 125 9.80 2.08 6.91
N PHE A 126 8.48 2.10 7.10
CA PHE A 126 7.85 2.34 8.40
C PHE A 126 8.11 1.20 9.40
N SER A 127 8.20 -0.04 8.92
CA SER A 127 8.52 -1.24 9.72
C SER A 127 7.58 -1.38 10.94
N PRO A 128 6.28 -1.63 10.73
CA PRO A 128 5.29 -1.72 11.81
C PRO A 128 5.50 -2.98 12.66
N ASP A 129 5.04 -2.92 13.92
CA ASP A 129 4.98 -4.08 14.81
C ASP A 129 3.69 -4.90 14.61
N VAL A 130 2.65 -4.28 14.04
CA VAL A 130 1.35 -4.89 13.71
C VAL A 130 0.70 -4.17 12.54
N VAL A 131 -0.04 -4.92 11.74
CA VAL A 131 -0.88 -4.40 10.66
C VAL A 131 -2.35 -4.65 10.98
N LEU A 132 -3.15 -3.61 10.90
CA LEU A 132 -4.61 -3.68 10.93
C LEU A 132 -5.13 -3.30 9.54
N VAL A 133 -6.12 -4.01 9.05
CA VAL A 133 -6.73 -3.72 7.75
C VAL A 133 -8.20 -3.41 7.94
N SER A 134 -8.59 -2.19 7.54
CA SER A 134 -9.98 -1.82 7.28
C SER A 134 -10.37 -2.45 5.94
N ALA A 135 -10.97 -3.64 6.03
CA ALA A 135 -11.11 -4.56 4.91
C ALA A 135 -12.51 -4.46 4.28
N GLY A 136 -12.79 -3.35 3.59
CA GLY A 136 -13.98 -3.22 2.75
C GLY A 136 -13.83 -3.95 1.42
N PHE A 137 -14.92 -4.47 0.86
CA PHE A 137 -14.89 -5.22 -0.41
C PHE A 137 -15.76 -4.59 -1.51
N ASP A 138 -16.09 -3.31 -1.39
CA ASP A 138 -16.87 -2.54 -2.38
C ASP A 138 -16.07 -1.98 -3.56
N ALA A 139 -14.73 -2.12 -3.54
CA ALA A 139 -13.90 -1.98 -4.73
C ALA A 139 -14.01 -3.20 -5.67
N ALA A 140 -14.59 -4.31 -5.18
CA ALA A 140 -14.77 -5.52 -5.97
C ALA A 140 -15.79 -5.34 -7.09
N ASP A 141 -15.66 -6.14 -8.15
CA ASP A 141 -16.71 -6.24 -9.16
C ASP A 141 -18.06 -6.64 -8.52
N GLY A 142 -19.17 -6.21 -9.13
CA GLY A 142 -20.53 -6.36 -8.59
C GLY A 142 -21.08 -5.10 -7.90
N HIS A 143 -20.22 -4.12 -7.57
CA HIS A 143 -20.65 -2.86 -6.96
C HIS A 143 -20.92 -1.78 -8.03
N PRO A 144 -22.17 -1.24 -8.13
CA PRO A 144 -22.50 -0.26 -9.14
C PRO A 144 -21.79 1.09 -8.88
N PRO A 145 -21.63 1.95 -9.92
CA PRO A 145 -20.90 3.22 -9.82
C PRO A 145 -21.24 4.15 -8.63
N PRO A 146 -22.48 4.23 -8.12
CA PRO A 146 -22.77 5.07 -6.94
C PRO A 146 -22.24 4.52 -5.60
N LEU A 147 -21.95 3.21 -5.52
CA LEU A 147 -21.46 2.54 -4.29
C LEU A 147 -19.98 2.16 -4.37
N GLY A 148 -19.41 2.08 -5.57
CA GLY A 148 -18.01 1.74 -5.79
C GLY A 148 -17.67 1.99 -7.26
N GLY A 149 -17.95 0.98 -8.10
CA GLY A 149 -17.78 1.07 -9.56
C GLY A 149 -16.48 0.48 -10.09
N TYR A 150 -15.59 0.00 -9.21
CA TYR A 150 -14.34 -0.66 -9.55
C TYR A 150 -14.52 -2.15 -9.86
N LYS A 151 -13.43 -2.79 -10.29
CA LYS A 151 -13.39 -4.16 -10.84
C LYS A 151 -12.25 -4.98 -10.21
N VAL A 152 -11.99 -4.80 -8.92
CA VAL A 152 -10.99 -5.61 -8.21
C VAL A 152 -11.53 -7.03 -8.03
N SER A 153 -10.74 -8.04 -8.37
CA SER A 153 -11.13 -9.43 -8.20
C SER A 153 -10.95 -9.88 -6.75
N ALA A 154 -11.77 -10.83 -6.31
CA ALA A 154 -11.59 -11.51 -5.02
C ALA A 154 -10.17 -12.06 -4.84
N LYS A 155 -9.57 -12.61 -5.91
CA LYS A 155 -8.18 -13.09 -5.91
C LYS A 155 -7.21 -11.98 -5.57
N CYS A 156 -7.36 -10.79 -6.14
CA CYS A 156 -6.49 -9.66 -5.85
C CYS A 156 -6.50 -9.27 -4.36
N PHE A 157 -7.65 -9.32 -3.67
CA PHE A 157 -7.69 -9.13 -2.21
C PHE A 157 -6.86 -10.19 -1.45
N GLY A 158 -6.90 -11.45 -1.89
CA GLY A 158 -6.01 -12.50 -1.38
C GLY A 158 -4.53 -12.18 -1.58
N TYR A 159 -4.14 -11.69 -2.77
CA TYR A 159 -2.77 -11.27 -3.06
C TYR A 159 -2.33 -10.06 -2.23
N MET A 160 -3.19 -9.04 -2.08
CA MET A 160 -2.92 -7.89 -1.20
C MET A 160 -2.74 -8.34 0.26
N THR A 161 -3.58 -9.26 0.73
CA THR A 161 -3.45 -9.88 2.05
C THR A 161 -2.09 -10.56 2.21
N ARG A 162 -1.69 -11.39 1.23
CA ARG A 162 -0.39 -12.08 1.24
C ARG A 162 0.79 -11.11 1.26
N GLN A 163 0.69 -9.98 0.55
CA GLN A 163 1.73 -8.95 0.60
C GLN A 163 1.86 -8.33 2.00
N LEU A 164 0.75 -7.99 2.65
CA LEU A 164 0.75 -7.43 4.01
C LEU A 164 1.23 -8.43 5.07
N MET A 165 1.09 -9.74 4.85
CA MET A 165 1.66 -10.76 5.74
C MET A 165 3.20 -10.75 5.76
N ASN A 166 3.85 -10.15 4.76
CA ASN A 166 5.32 -10.06 4.69
C ASN A 166 5.88 -8.89 5.52
N VAL A 167 5.04 -8.09 6.18
CA VAL A 167 5.46 -7.04 7.13
C VAL A 167 4.98 -7.40 8.54
N ALA A 168 5.53 -6.73 9.56
CA ALA A 168 5.23 -6.99 10.97
C ALA A 168 5.38 -8.47 11.40
N GLY A 169 6.24 -9.23 10.72
CA GLY A 169 6.39 -10.67 10.97
C GLY A 169 5.09 -11.48 10.81
N GLY A 170 4.13 -10.99 10.00
CA GLY A 170 2.82 -11.62 9.81
C GLY A 170 1.78 -11.27 10.86
N ALA A 171 2.06 -10.35 11.80
CA ALA A 171 1.08 -9.85 12.76
C ALA A 171 0.04 -8.96 12.06
N LEU A 172 -0.98 -9.59 11.49
CA LEU A 172 -1.97 -8.99 10.61
C LEU A 172 -3.40 -9.33 11.07
N VAL A 173 -4.28 -8.34 11.13
CA VAL A 173 -5.72 -8.52 11.39
C VAL A 173 -6.53 -7.78 10.33
N LEU A 174 -7.46 -8.47 9.68
CA LEU A 174 -8.45 -7.88 8.77
C LEU A 174 -9.79 -7.73 9.50
N ALA A 175 -10.39 -6.55 9.44
CA ALA A 175 -11.71 -6.27 9.96
C ALA A 175 -12.62 -5.79 8.82
N LEU A 176 -13.71 -6.54 8.55
CA LEU A 176 -14.67 -6.18 7.51
C LEU A 176 -15.25 -4.77 7.73
N GLU A 177 -15.23 -3.95 6.67
CA GLU A 177 -15.86 -2.62 6.59
C GLU A 177 -17.04 -2.65 5.61
N GLY A 178 -16.95 -1.99 4.44
CA GLY A 178 -17.94 -1.99 3.37
C GLY A 178 -17.94 -3.25 2.50
N GLY A 179 -18.68 -3.19 1.39
CA GLY A 179 -19.05 -4.33 0.54
C GLY A 179 -20.50 -4.78 0.72
N HIS A 180 -21.24 -4.84 -0.39
CA HIS A 180 -22.69 -5.03 -0.41
C HIS A 180 -23.14 -6.17 -1.30
N ASP A 181 -22.44 -6.44 -2.41
CA ASP A 181 -22.73 -7.60 -3.23
C ASP A 181 -22.32 -8.89 -2.49
N LEU A 182 -23.29 -9.77 -2.26
CA LEU A 182 -23.09 -10.95 -1.41
C LEU A 182 -22.04 -11.91 -1.98
N THR A 183 -22.00 -12.07 -3.31
CA THR A 183 -21.01 -12.95 -3.94
C THR A 183 -19.63 -12.34 -3.81
N ALA A 184 -19.48 -11.05 -4.14
CA ALA A 184 -18.22 -10.34 -4.07
C ALA A 184 -17.62 -10.36 -2.65
N ILE A 185 -18.42 -10.07 -1.61
CA ILE A 185 -17.91 -10.09 -0.23
C ILE A 185 -17.58 -11.51 0.25
N CYS A 186 -18.31 -12.54 -0.19
CA CYS A 186 -18.03 -13.93 0.16
C CYS A 186 -16.72 -14.38 -0.47
N ASP A 187 -16.58 -14.19 -1.78
CA ASP A 187 -15.40 -14.62 -2.53
C ASP A 187 -14.14 -13.89 -2.06
N ALA A 188 -14.21 -12.57 -1.82
CA ALA A 188 -13.09 -11.80 -1.30
C ALA A 188 -12.72 -12.20 0.13
N SER A 189 -13.72 -12.45 1.00
CA SER A 189 -13.47 -12.96 2.35
C SER A 189 -12.78 -14.33 2.33
N GLU A 190 -13.23 -15.23 1.46
CA GLU A 190 -12.62 -16.55 1.27
C GLU A 190 -11.16 -16.42 0.81
N ALA A 191 -10.89 -15.60 -0.20
CA ALA A 191 -9.54 -15.38 -0.70
C ALA A 191 -8.59 -14.80 0.37
N CYS A 192 -9.06 -13.81 1.15
CA CYS A 192 -8.31 -13.23 2.26
C CYS A 192 -8.01 -14.26 3.36
N VAL A 193 -9.01 -15.03 3.81
CA VAL A 193 -8.83 -16.03 4.86
C VAL A 193 -7.92 -17.18 4.39
N SER A 194 -8.06 -17.62 3.13
CA SER A 194 -7.17 -18.61 2.53
C SER A 194 -5.71 -18.12 2.51
N ALA A 195 -5.49 -16.84 2.18
CA ALA A 195 -4.16 -16.22 2.26
C ALA A 195 -3.61 -16.24 3.69
N LEU A 196 -4.41 -15.84 4.69
CA LEU A 196 -4.05 -15.81 6.11
C LEU A 196 -3.68 -17.20 6.66
N LEU A 197 -4.33 -18.26 6.17
CA LEU A 197 -4.01 -19.65 6.51
C LEU A 197 -2.71 -20.15 5.85
N GLY A 198 -2.11 -19.36 4.96
CA GLY A 198 -0.89 -19.73 4.24
C GLY A 198 -1.13 -20.66 3.06
N ASN A 199 -2.39 -20.92 2.68
CA ASN A 199 -2.73 -21.76 1.53
C ASN A 199 -2.15 -21.15 0.24
N GLU A 200 -1.81 -22.01 -0.72
CA GLU A 200 -1.44 -21.54 -2.06
C GLU A 200 -2.62 -20.78 -2.68
N LEU A 201 -2.36 -19.56 -3.14
CA LEU A 201 -3.37 -18.75 -3.81
C LEU A 201 -3.48 -19.19 -5.26
N GLU A 202 -4.70 -19.26 -5.78
CA GLU A 202 -4.89 -19.46 -7.20
C GLU A 202 -4.18 -18.35 -7.99
N PRO A 203 -3.45 -18.70 -9.06
CA PRO A 203 -2.76 -17.71 -9.86
C PRO A 203 -3.74 -16.69 -10.45
N LEU A 204 -3.31 -15.42 -10.47
CA LEU A 204 -3.97 -14.40 -11.28
C LEU A 204 -3.85 -14.78 -12.77
N PRO A 205 -4.86 -14.48 -13.60
CA PRO A 205 -4.77 -14.71 -15.05
C PRO A 205 -3.56 -14.00 -15.66
N GLU A 206 -2.92 -14.65 -16.62
CA GLU A 206 -1.74 -14.11 -17.30
C GLU A 206 -2.03 -12.75 -17.96
N GLU A 207 -3.26 -12.56 -18.45
CA GLU A 207 -3.73 -11.31 -19.05
C GLU A 207 -3.67 -10.16 -18.04
N ILE A 208 -4.04 -10.40 -16.77
CA ILE A 208 -3.97 -9.41 -15.69
C ILE A 208 -2.51 -9.10 -15.34
N LEU A 209 -1.65 -10.12 -15.31
CA LEU A 209 -0.22 -9.93 -15.00
C LEU A 209 0.52 -9.14 -16.08
N GLN A 210 0.08 -9.23 -17.34
CA GLN A 210 0.61 -8.49 -18.48
C GLN A 210 -0.01 -7.10 -18.63
N GLN A 211 -1.22 -6.88 -18.11
CA GLN A 211 -1.91 -5.61 -18.21
C GLN A 211 -1.19 -4.52 -17.40
N LYS A 212 -1.03 -3.35 -18.01
CA LYS A 212 -0.51 -2.15 -17.35
C LYS A 212 -1.63 -1.42 -16.62
N PRO A 213 -1.35 -0.75 -15.49
CA PRO A 213 -2.32 0.13 -14.88
C PRO A 213 -2.76 1.23 -15.86
N SER A 214 -4.02 1.62 -15.78
CA SER A 214 -4.59 2.69 -16.61
C SER A 214 -3.86 4.02 -16.43
N THR A 215 -3.95 4.90 -17.43
CA THR A 215 -3.31 6.24 -17.36
C THR A 215 -3.78 7.06 -16.17
N ASN A 216 -5.08 6.97 -15.81
CA ASN A 216 -5.64 7.65 -14.64
C ASN A 216 -5.02 7.13 -13.34
N ALA A 217 -4.82 5.82 -13.24
CA ALA A 217 -4.15 5.22 -12.09
C ALA A 217 -2.68 5.63 -12.00
N VAL A 218 -1.96 5.64 -13.13
CA VAL A 218 -0.57 6.10 -13.19
C VAL A 218 -0.46 7.54 -12.72
N HIS A 219 -1.29 8.45 -13.22
CA HIS A 219 -1.29 9.86 -12.78
C HIS A 219 -1.63 10.01 -11.29
N SER A 220 -2.57 9.21 -10.77
CA SER A 220 -2.92 9.20 -9.35
C SER A 220 -1.70 8.78 -8.51
N LEU A 221 -1.05 7.67 -8.88
CA LEU A 221 0.13 7.15 -8.17
C LEU A 221 1.35 8.09 -8.27
N GLU A 222 1.60 8.68 -9.43
CA GLU A 222 2.66 9.69 -9.59
C GLU A 222 2.42 10.91 -8.69
N SER A 223 1.16 11.35 -8.55
CA SER A 223 0.79 12.45 -7.66
C SER A 223 1.06 12.09 -6.19
N VAL A 224 0.69 10.89 -5.78
CA VAL A 224 0.97 10.36 -4.43
C VAL A 224 2.47 10.28 -4.18
N ILE A 225 3.23 9.66 -5.10
CA ILE A 225 4.69 9.53 -4.98
C ILE A 225 5.36 10.90 -4.92
N LYS A 226 4.91 11.87 -5.72
CA LYS A 226 5.43 13.24 -5.68
C LYS A 226 5.26 13.87 -4.30
N VAL A 227 4.11 13.71 -3.66
CA VAL A 227 3.87 14.20 -2.29
C VAL A 227 4.70 13.41 -1.28
N GLN A 228 4.57 12.08 -1.29
CA GLN A 228 5.13 11.19 -0.29
C GLN A 228 6.65 11.07 -0.35
N SER A 229 7.27 11.33 -1.50
CA SER A 229 8.73 11.35 -1.65
C SER A 229 9.44 12.38 -0.76
N ARG A 230 8.71 13.34 -0.18
CA ARG A 230 9.23 14.29 0.82
C ARG A 230 9.47 13.64 2.18
N TYR A 231 8.72 12.58 2.49
CA TYR A 231 8.69 11.92 3.79
C TYR A 231 9.27 10.50 3.74
N TRP A 232 9.09 9.81 2.61
CA TRP A 232 9.48 8.41 2.41
C TRP A 232 10.48 8.30 1.27
N SER A 233 11.67 7.79 1.57
CA SER A 233 12.72 7.63 0.57
C SER A 233 12.44 6.44 -0.36
N SER A 234 11.76 5.41 0.16
CA SER A 234 11.46 4.15 -0.53
C SER A 234 10.65 4.34 -1.83
N VAL A 235 9.66 5.23 -1.84
CA VAL A 235 8.80 5.46 -3.01
C VAL A 235 9.53 6.10 -4.20
N ARG A 236 10.64 6.82 -3.96
CA ARG A 236 11.41 7.46 -5.03
C ARG A 236 11.98 6.44 -6.01
N ARG A 237 12.38 5.26 -5.52
CA ARG A 237 12.92 4.17 -6.34
C ARG A 237 11.88 3.62 -7.32
N TYR A 238 10.61 3.61 -6.92
CA TYR A 238 9.52 3.03 -7.70
C TYR A 238 8.82 4.03 -8.64
N ALA A 239 9.13 5.32 -8.53
CA ALA A 239 8.56 6.36 -9.40
C ALA A 239 8.69 6.06 -10.91
N PRO A 240 9.83 5.57 -11.44
CA PRO A 240 9.97 5.27 -12.87
C PRO A 240 9.17 4.04 -13.33
N THR A 241 8.72 3.18 -12.41
CA THR A 241 8.10 1.89 -12.74
C THR A 241 6.60 1.87 -12.44
N VAL A 242 5.98 3.01 -12.13
CA VAL A 242 4.54 3.10 -11.81
C VAL A 242 3.68 2.49 -12.92
N GLY A 243 3.98 2.81 -14.19
CA GLY A 243 3.24 2.31 -15.35
C GLY A 243 3.54 0.86 -15.77
N TYR A 244 4.38 0.13 -15.04
CA TYR A 244 4.73 -1.25 -15.39
C TYR A 244 3.60 -2.21 -15.01
N SER A 245 3.36 -3.20 -15.87
CA SER A 245 2.61 -4.40 -15.48
C SER A 245 3.37 -5.22 -14.44
N VAL A 246 2.72 -6.22 -13.85
CA VAL A 246 3.36 -7.10 -12.85
C VAL A 246 4.58 -7.80 -13.46
N LEU A 247 4.45 -8.35 -14.67
CA LEU A 247 5.56 -9.06 -15.32
C LEU A 247 6.69 -8.12 -15.79
N GLU A 248 6.37 -6.89 -16.21
CA GLU A 248 7.38 -5.89 -16.52
C GLU A 248 8.19 -5.51 -15.29
N ALA A 249 7.52 -5.30 -14.15
CA ALA A 249 8.19 -5.02 -12.88
C ALA A 249 9.08 -6.18 -12.41
N GLN A 250 8.58 -7.42 -12.49
CA GLN A 250 9.38 -8.60 -12.12
C GLN A 250 10.64 -8.76 -12.97
N ARG A 251 10.54 -8.54 -14.30
CA ARG A 251 11.71 -8.57 -15.18
C ARG A 251 12.72 -7.48 -14.83
N HIS A 252 12.24 -6.26 -14.58
CA HIS A 252 13.07 -5.14 -14.18
C HIS A 252 13.81 -5.42 -12.86
N ASP A 253 13.13 -5.98 -11.85
CA ASP A 253 13.74 -6.31 -10.57
C ASP A 253 14.86 -7.37 -10.71
N VAL A 254 14.66 -8.37 -11.58
CA VAL A 254 15.70 -9.38 -11.88
C VAL A 254 16.91 -8.73 -12.54
N GLU A 255 16.68 -7.89 -13.56
CA GLU A 255 17.76 -7.16 -14.26
C GLU A 255 18.53 -6.22 -13.31
N GLU A 256 17.84 -5.56 -12.38
CA GLU A 256 18.46 -4.69 -11.39
C GLU A 256 19.35 -5.49 -10.43
N VAL A 257 18.88 -6.64 -9.94
CA VAL A 257 19.66 -7.53 -9.06
C VAL A 257 20.89 -8.09 -9.78
N GLU A 258 20.75 -8.51 -11.03
CA GLU A 258 21.87 -8.98 -11.86
C GLU A 258 22.91 -7.87 -12.07
N THR A 259 22.45 -6.65 -12.35
CA THR A 259 23.32 -5.48 -12.55
C THR A 259 24.10 -5.12 -11.27
N VAL A 260 23.42 -5.08 -10.12
CA VAL A 260 24.07 -4.81 -8.82
C VAL A 260 25.09 -5.90 -8.48
N THR A 261 24.75 -7.16 -8.74
CA THR A 261 25.65 -8.31 -8.51
C THR A 261 26.90 -8.23 -9.40
N ALA A 262 26.74 -7.84 -10.66
CA ALA A 262 27.85 -7.64 -11.58
C ALA A 262 28.76 -6.46 -11.14
N LEU A 263 28.18 -5.32 -10.75
CA LEU A 263 28.93 -4.15 -10.28
C LEU A 263 29.69 -4.42 -8.97
N ALA A 264 29.09 -5.16 -8.03
CA ALA A 264 29.77 -5.60 -6.82
C ALA A 264 30.97 -6.49 -7.14
N SER A 265 30.80 -7.44 -8.09
CA SER A 265 31.87 -8.33 -8.54
C SER A 265 33.03 -7.57 -9.18
N LEU A 266 32.74 -6.56 -10.00
CA LEU A 266 33.76 -5.68 -10.61
C LEU A 266 34.50 -4.83 -9.57
N SER A 267 33.80 -4.35 -8.54
CA SER A 267 34.41 -3.58 -7.45
C SER A 267 35.39 -4.43 -6.63
N VAL A 268 35.01 -5.68 -6.30
CA VAL A 268 35.89 -6.63 -5.62
C VAL A 268 37.12 -6.97 -6.47
N MET A 269 36.96 -7.11 -7.79
CA MET A 269 38.10 -7.33 -8.70
C MET A 269 39.04 -6.11 -8.77
N ALA A 270 38.50 -4.89 -8.74
CA ALA A 270 39.28 -3.66 -8.74
C ALA A 270 40.07 -3.46 -7.43
N GLU A 271 39.47 -3.81 -6.28
CA GLU A 271 40.16 -3.79 -4.98
C GLU A 271 41.30 -4.81 -4.91
N LYS A 272 41.09 -6.03 -5.42
CA LYS A 272 42.16 -7.04 -5.53
C LYS A 272 43.33 -6.56 -6.38
N LYS A 273 43.05 -5.93 -7.53
CA LYS A 273 44.12 -5.36 -8.38
C LYS A 273 44.91 -4.25 -7.69
N ARG A 274 44.25 -3.39 -6.90
CA ARG A 274 44.93 -2.32 -6.13
C ARG A 274 45.80 -2.85 -4.99
N GLN A 275 45.48 -4.02 -4.42
CA GLN A 275 46.30 -4.67 -3.40
C GLN A 275 47.51 -5.43 -3.98
N GLU A 276 47.50 -5.69 -5.29
CA GLU A 276 48.58 -6.38 -6.02
C GLU A 276 49.55 -5.41 -6.72
N GLU A 277 49.33 -4.09 -6.66
CA GLU A 277 50.28 -3.11 -7.19
C GLU A 277 51.51 -2.99 -6.27
N PRO A 278 52.75 -3.23 -6.78
CA PRO A 278 53.95 -3.10 -5.97
C PRO A 278 54.21 -1.62 -5.65
N MET A 279 54.51 -1.30 -4.39
CA MET A 279 55.01 0.01 -3.98
C MET A 279 56.29 0.32 -4.76
N GLU A 280 56.25 1.32 -5.65
CA GLU A 280 57.46 1.88 -6.23
C GLU A 280 58.25 2.61 -5.12
N GLU A 281 59.41 2.07 -4.73
CA GLU A 281 60.37 2.77 -3.88
C GLU A 281 60.93 3.97 -4.65
N GLU A 282 60.72 5.19 -4.12
CA GLU A 282 61.33 6.41 -4.65
C GLU A 282 62.87 6.31 -4.58
N PRO A 283 63.60 6.63 -5.66
CA PRO A 283 65.05 6.60 -5.64
C PRO A 283 65.58 7.80 -4.84
N MET A 284 66.22 7.50 -3.72
CA MET A 284 66.92 8.45 -2.87
C MET A 284 68.14 9.00 -3.62
N ASN A 285 68.05 10.23 -4.13
CA ASN A 285 69.19 10.92 -4.75
C ASN A 285 70.20 11.38 -3.68
N GLN A 286 71.48 11.21 -4.06
CA GLN A 286 72.71 11.39 -3.27
C GLN A 286 72.93 12.81 -2.73
#